data_AF-A0A5N7B0Y4-F1
#
_entry.id   AF-A0A5N7B0Y4-F1
#
_cell.length_a   1.000
_cell.length_b   1.000
_cell.length_c   1.000
_cell.angle_alpha   90.00
_cell.angle_beta   90.00
_cell.angle_gamma   90.00
#
_symmetry.space_group_name_H-M   'P 1'
#
loop_
_entity.id
_entity.type
_entity.pdbx_description
1 polymer ?
#
loop_
_entity_poly.entity_id
_entity_poly.type
_entity_poly.pdbx_seq_one_letter_code
_entity_poly.pdbx_strand_id
1 'polypeptide(L)'
;MQLANFLTLLPTFALLSSAWPTVHGRSKIVARADEPPTLNGIATDYEKLSPGDTDWLLSHLTRKELEKLHDCAAPEATCAGHLPDLARRAGELGLLAPFDNSR
;
A
#
# COMPACT_ATOMS: atom_id res chain seq x y z
N MET A 1 38.65 31.28 36.78
CA MET A 1 37.52 31.57 35.87
C MET A 1 37.29 30.34 35.01
N GLN A 2 36.02 29.91 34.95
CA GLN A 2 35.36 28.96 34.05
C GLN A 2 35.87 27.52 33.83
N LEU A 3 35.13 26.59 34.45
CA LEU A 3 34.95 25.20 34.06
C LEU A 3 34.36 25.09 32.65
N ALA A 4 34.92 24.23 31.81
CA ALA A 4 34.31 23.79 30.57
C ALA A 4 33.87 22.32 30.72
N ASN A 5 32.65 22.14 31.22
CA ASN A 5 31.90 20.89 31.10
C ASN A 5 31.54 20.69 29.62
N PHE A 6 32.23 19.77 28.94
CA PHE A 6 31.77 19.25 27.65
C PHE A 6 30.75 18.13 27.89
N LEU A 7 29.48 18.51 27.94
CA LEU A 7 28.36 17.60 27.82
C LEU A 7 28.28 17.11 26.37
N THR A 8 28.74 15.87 26.13
CA THR A 8 28.44 15.13 24.90
C THR A 8 26.96 14.75 24.90
N LEU A 9 26.13 15.60 24.29
CA LEU A 9 24.76 15.26 23.96
C LEU A 9 24.76 14.38 22.70
N LEU A 10 24.61 13.07 22.89
CA LEU A 10 23.93 12.23 21.90
C LEU A 10 22.43 12.53 21.98
N PRO A 11 21.74 12.71 20.85
CA PRO A 11 20.38 12.26 20.73
C PRO A 11 20.37 11.08 19.77
N THR A 12 20.24 9.90 20.37
CA THR A 12 19.47 8.77 19.85
C THR A 12 18.57 9.15 18.67
N PHE A 13 18.93 8.65 17.49
CA PHE A 13 18.00 8.48 16.36
C PHE A 13 16.86 7.56 16.85
N ALA A 14 15.82 8.18 17.40
CA ALA A 14 14.57 7.50 17.70
C ALA A 14 13.95 7.09 16.37
N LEU A 15 13.92 5.78 16.16
CA LEU A 15 13.05 5.03 15.25
C LEU A 15 11.78 5.82 14.91
N LEU A 16 11.79 6.56 13.80
CA LEU A 16 10.56 6.98 13.16
C LEU A 16 9.92 5.72 12.62
N SER A 17 9.00 5.15 13.39
CA SER A 17 7.98 4.24 12.85
C SER A 17 7.44 4.93 11.60
N SER A 18 7.63 4.27 10.45
CA SER A 18 7.19 4.75 9.14
C SER A 18 5.67 4.91 9.17
N ALA A 19 5.20 6.07 9.61
CA ALA A 19 3.80 6.43 9.61
C ALA A 19 3.35 6.52 8.15
N TRP A 20 2.36 5.72 7.78
CA TRP A 20 1.82 5.71 6.44
C TRP A 20 1.12 7.05 6.15
N PRO A 21 1.23 7.63 4.94
CA PRO A 21 0.45 8.82 4.63
C PRO A 21 -1.03 8.45 4.60
N THR A 22 -1.86 9.24 5.29
CA THR A 22 -3.30 8.98 5.36
C THR A 22 -3.96 9.33 4.02
N VAL A 23 -4.36 8.32 3.25
CA VAL A 23 -5.09 8.53 2.00
C VAL A 23 -6.58 8.55 2.28
N HIS A 24 -7.22 9.64 1.88
CA HIS A 24 -8.65 9.83 2.02
C HIS A 24 -9.34 9.69 0.65
N GLY A 25 -10.27 8.75 0.54
CA GLY A 25 -11.36 8.86 -0.42
C GLY A 25 -12.37 9.88 0.10
N ARG A 26 -13.20 10.45 -0.79
CA ARG A 26 -14.19 11.53 -0.54
C ARG A 26 -14.99 11.47 0.78
N SER A 27 -15.06 10.31 1.44
CA SER A 27 -15.73 10.15 2.75
C SER A 27 -15.16 9.05 3.67
N LYS A 28 -14.05 8.38 3.30
CA LYS A 28 -13.46 7.28 4.10
C LYS A 28 -11.94 7.24 3.96
N ILE A 29 -11.28 6.78 5.02
CA ILE A 29 -9.84 6.60 5.02
C ILE A 29 -9.52 5.26 4.37
N VAL A 30 -8.74 5.30 3.27
CA VAL A 30 -8.35 4.14 2.46
C VAL A 30 -7.00 3.57 2.92
N ALA A 31 -6.16 4.43 3.52
CA ALA A 31 -4.94 4.04 4.25
C ALA A 31 -4.78 4.97 5.45
N ARG A 32 -4.51 4.44 6.65
CA ARG A 32 -4.25 5.22 7.88
C ARG A 32 -2.77 5.15 8.21
N ALA A 33 -2.26 6.18 8.89
CA ALA A 33 -0.90 6.16 9.43
C ALA A 33 -0.56 4.90 10.26
N ASP A 34 -1.56 4.29 10.87
CA ASP A 34 -1.44 3.09 11.70
C ASP A 34 -1.80 1.77 10.98
N GLU A 35 -2.39 1.80 9.78
CA GLU A 35 -2.87 0.58 9.08
C GLU A 35 -2.60 0.65 7.57
N PRO A 36 -1.90 -0.35 6.99
CA PRO A 36 -1.61 -0.40 5.56
C PRO A 36 -2.91 -0.46 4.73
N PRO A 37 -2.86 -0.04 3.46
CA PRO A 37 -4.03 -0.14 2.59
C PRO A 37 -4.44 -1.60 2.44
N THR A 38 -5.76 -1.83 2.44
CA THR A 38 -6.31 -3.17 2.18
C THR A 38 -6.93 -3.24 0.80
N LEU A 39 -6.83 -4.40 0.15
CA LEU A 39 -7.39 -4.62 -1.17
C LEU A 39 -8.89 -4.32 -1.22
N ASN A 40 -9.65 -4.76 -0.21
CA ASN A 40 -11.08 -4.49 -0.11
C ASN A 40 -11.38 -2.99 0.05
N GLY A 41 -10.53 -2.25 0.78
CA GLY A 41 -10.65 -0.80 0.92
C GLY A 41 -10.46 -0.10 -0.43
N ILE A 42 -9.41 -0.46 -1.17
CA ILE A 42 -9.14 0.08 -2.51
C ILE A 42 -10.30 -0.26 -3.46
N ALA A 43 -10.77 -1.51 -3.49
CA ALA A 43 -11.85 -1.95 -4.36
C ALA A 43 -13.17 -1.22 -4.05
N THR A 44 -13.45 -0.92 -2.79
CA THR A 44 -14.68 -0.22 -2.37
C THR A 44 -14.70 1.25 -2.82
N ASP A 45 -13.54 1.90 -2.79
CA ASP A 45 -13.41 3.33 -3.12
C ASP A 45 -12.77 3.57 -4.50
N TYR A 46 -12.62 2.52 -5.32
CA TYR A 46 -11.92 2.56 -6.61
C TYR A 46 -12.38 3.72 -7.52
N GLU A 47 -13.68 3.90 -7.70
CA GLU A 47 -14.23 4.99 -8.52
C GLU A 47 -13.96 6.40 -7.97
N LYS A 48 -13.59 6.51 -6.70
CA LYS A 48 -13.31 7.78 -6.01
C LYS A 48 -11.82 8.06 -5.88
N LEU A 49 -10.98 7.06 -6.14
CA LEU A 49 -9.52 7.19 -6.11
C LEU A 49 -9.05 7.77 -7.43
N SER A 50 -8.07 8.69 -7.35
CA SER A 50 -7.38 9.09 -8.56
C SER A 50 -6.56 7.92 -9.10
N PRO A 51 -6.22 7.95 -10.40
CA PRO A 51 -5.30 6.96 -10.95
C PRO A 51 -3.99 6.89 -10.16
N GLY A 52 -3.39 8.02 -9.80
CA GLY A 52 -2.14 8.04 -9.04
C GLY A 52 -2.27 7.45 -7.64
N ASP A 53 -3.39 7.73 -6.94
CA ASP A 53 -3.64 7.15 -5.62
C ASP A 53 -3.80 5.63 -5.71
N THR A 54 -4.48 5.14 -6.76
CA THR A 54 -4.67 3.70 -6.98
C THR A 54 -3.32 3.01 -7.19
N ASP A 55 -2.44 3.55 -8.04
CA ASP A 55 -1.11 2.98 -8.30
C ASP A 55 -0.25 2.95 -7.03
N TRP A 56 -0.28 4.05 -6.28
CA TRP A 56 0.41 4.16 -5.01
C TRP A 56 -0.13 3.12 -4.01
N LEU A 57 -1.45 3.01 -3.83
CA LEU A 57 -2.07 2.06 -2.91
C LEU A 57 -1.76 0.60 -3.30
N LEU A 58 -1.86 0.26 -4.59
CA LEU A 58 -1.54 -1.08 -5.10
C LEU A 58 -0.10 -1.49 -4.80
N SER A 59 0.85 -0.56 -4.94
CA SER A 59 2.28 -0.81 -4.69
C SER A 59 2.59 -1.07 -3.21
N HIS A 60 1.67 -0.73 -2.31
CA HIS A 60 1.80 -0.89 -0.86
C HIS A 60 0.91 -1.99 -0.30
N LEU A 61 0.18 -2.72 -1.15
CA LEU A 61 -0.55 -3.91 -0.74
C LEU A 61 0.41 -4.96 -0.19
N THR A 62 -0.08 -5.73 0.79
CA THR A 62 0.69 -6.84 1.31
C THR A 62 0.86 -7.94 0.25
N ARG A 63 1.92 -8.76 0.36
CA ARG A 63 2.13 -9.90 -0.57
C ARG A 63 0.90 -10.79 -0.70
N LYS A 64 0.21 -11.04 0.42
CA LYS A 64 -1.03 -11.84 0.48
C LYS A 64 -2.19 -11.20 -0.31
N GLU A 65 -2.24 -9.88 -0.35
CA GLU A 65 -3.27 -9.17 -1.11
C GLU A 65 -2.94 -9.12 -2.59
N LEU A 66 -1.67 -8.94 -2.94
CA LEU A 66 -1.21 -9.07 -4.33
C LEU A 66 -1.42 -10.48 -4.88
N GLU A 67 -1.23 -11.52 -4.06
CA GLU A 67 -1.51 -12.91 -4.43
C GLU A 67 -3.00 -13.12 -4.74
N LYS A 68 -3.90 -12.61 -3.90
CA LYS A 68 -5.35 -12.63 -4.20
C LYS A 68 -5.70 -11.87 -5.48
N LEU A 69 -4.97 -10.79 -5.75
CA LEU A 69 -5.16 -9.99 -6.95
C LEU A 69 -4.65 -10.72 -8.19
N HIS A 70 -3.55 -11.46 -8.06
CA HIS A 70 -3.02 -12.35 -9.09
C HIS A 70 -4.01 -13.46 -9.41
N ASP A 71 -4.60 -14.08 -8.38
CA ASP A 71 -5.68 -15.05 -8.56
C ASP A 71 -6.84 -14.43 -9.36
N CYS A 72 -7.20 -13.17 -9.08
CA CYS A 72 -8.22 -12.43 -9.84
C CYS A 72 -7.83 -12.06 -11.27
N ALA A 73 -6.55 -12.03 -11.60
CA ALA A 73 -6.07 -11.79 -12.96
C ALA A 73 -6.23 -13.02 -13.87
N ALA A 74 -6.42 -14.21 -13.28
CA ALA A 74 -6.58 -15.44 -14.05
C ALA A 74 -7.91 -15.45 -14.82
N PRO A 75 -7.94 -15.98 -16.06
CA PRO A 75 -9.13 -15.96 -16.92
C PRO A 75 -10.31 -16.79 -16.36
N GLU A 76 -10.04 -17.71 -15.44
CA GLU A 76 -11.06 -18.54 -14.78
C GLU A 76 -11.52 -17.99 -13.42
N ALA A 77 -10.99 -16.84 -13.00
CA ALA A 77 -11.25 -16.31 -11.68
C ALA A 77 -12.59 -15.57 -11.59
N THR A 78 -13.42 -15.99 -10.63
CA THR A 78 -14.70 -15.34 -10.33
C THR A 78 -14.51 -14.15 -9.40
N CYS A 79 -13.80 -13.12 -9.87
CA CYS A 79 -13.64 -11.88 -9.11
C CYS A 79 -14.72 -10.87 -9.46
N ALA A 80 -15.35 -10.29 -8.44
CA ALA A 80 -16.47 -9.37 -8.57
C ALA A 80 -16.07 -7.92 -8.29
N GLY A 81 -16.89 -6.97 -8.74
CA GLY A 81 -16.67 -5.54 -8.53
C GLY A 81 -15.46 -5.02 -9.31
N HIS A 82 -14.65 -4.18 -8.66
CA HIS A 82 -13.47 -3.54 -9.27
C HIS A 82 -12.17 -4.37 -9.14
N LEU A 83 -12.25 -5.59 -8.60
CA LEU A 83 -11.07 -6.46 -8.46
C LEU A 83 -10.40 -6.81 -9.81
N PRO A 84 -11.13 -7.10 -10.91
CA PRO A 84 -10.51 -7.33 -12.21
C PRO A 84 -9.76 -6.10 -12.75
N ASP A 85 -10.32 -4.90 -12.55
CA ASP A 85 -9.67 -3.65 -12.95
C ASP A 85 -8.39 -3.39 -12.16
N LEU A 86 -8.43 -3.63 -10.84
CA LEU A 86 -7.27 -3.55 -9.97
C LEU A 86 -6.20 -4.59 -10.34
N ALA A 87 -6.62 -5.82 -10.66
CA ALA A 87 -5.72 -6.89 -11.09
C ALA A 87 -5.01 -6.54 -12.40
N ARG A 88 -5.74 -6.05 -13.41
CA ARG A 88 -5.16 -5.56 -14.65
C ARG A 88 -4.14 -4.46 -14.38
N ARG A 89 -4.50 -3.49 -13.55
CA ARG A 89 -3.63 -2.35 -13.23
C ARG A 89 -2.38 -2.74 -12.45
N ALA A 90 -2.49 -3.64 -11.48
CA ALA A 90 -1.33 -4.18 -10.77
C ALA A 90 -0.42 -5.00 -11.71
N GLY A 91 -0.99 -5.68 -12.70
CA GLY A 91 -0.25 -6.31 -13.79
C GLY A 91 0.51 -5.31 -14.64
N GLU A 92 -0.13 -4.19 -15.02
CA GLU A 92 0.51 -3.08 -15.75
C GLU A 92 1.67 -2.45 -14.96
N LEU A 93 1.57 -2.40 -13.63
CA LEU A 93 2.64 -1.96 -12.73
C LEU A 93 3.74 -3.01 -12.49
N GLY A 94 3.58 -4.23 -13.00
CA GLY A 94 4.51 -5.34 -12.78
C GLY A 94 4.50 -5.92 -11.36
N LEU A 95 3.51 -5.57 -10.54
CA LEU A 95 3.40 -6.02 -9.14
C LEU A 95 3.01 -7.50 -9.04
N LEU A 96 2.41 -8.04 -10.10
CA LEU A 96 1.94 -9.43 -10.16
C LEU A 96 2.97 -10.41 -10.76
N ALA A 97 4.01 -9.89 -11.43
CA ALA A 97 5.06 -10.70 -12.06
C ALA A 97 5.74 -11.71 -11.13
N PRO A 98 5.95 -11.42 -9.82
CA PRO A 98 6.51 -12.40 -8.90
C PRO A 98 5.63 -13.65 -8.71
N PHE A 99 4.32 -13.57 -8.97
CA PHE A 99 3.37 -14.67 -8.76
C PHE A 99 3.20 -15.56 -10.00
N ASP A 100 3.53 -15.07 -11.20
CA ASP A 100 3.42 -15.83 -12.46
C ASP A 100 4.29 -17.10 -12.48
N ASN A 101 5.41 -17.11 -11.75
CA ASN A 101 6.30 -18.26 -11.62
C ASN A 101 5.93 -19.21 -10.46
N SER A 102 4.86 -18.93 -9.74
CA SER A 102 4.42 -19.71 -8.57
C SER A 102 3.45 -20.85 -8.93
N ARG A 103 3.13 -20.99 -10.22
CA ARG A 103 2.07 -21.86 -10.76
C ARG A 103 2.66 -22.94 -11.66
#